data_AF-A0A4Q6GFZ7-F1
#
_entry.id   AF-A0A4Q6GFZ7-F1
#
_cell.length_a   1.000
_cell.length_b   1.000
_cell.length_c   1.000
_cell.angle_alpha   90.00
_cell.angle_beta   90.00
_cell.angle_gamma   90.00
#
_symmetry.space_group_name_H-M   'P 1'
#
loop_
_entity.id
_entity.type
_entity.pdbx_description
1 polymer ?
#
loop_
_entity_poly.entity_id
_entity_poly.type
_entity_poly.pdbx_seq_one_letter_code
_entity_poly.pdbx_strand_id
1 'polypeptide(L)'
;TMIARVPGIGIRNAKRIVELRRIRRIRWEDLSRLRCSMKKLAPFIVTADYKPVQGAASSHLLRRHLADAPEQMNLWPELQAA
;
A
#
# COMPACT_ATOMS: atom_id res chain seq x y z
N THR A 1 -3.26 -1.39 -19.89
CA THR A 1 -4.33 -1.01 -18.95
C THR A 1 -3.74 -0.24 -17.78
N MET A 2 -4.35 0.87 -17.34
CA MET A 2 -3.78 1.80 -16.36
C MET A 2 -3.81 1.25 -14.92
N ILE A 3 -2.73 1.41 -14.13
CA ILE A 3 -2.60 0.94 -12.72
C ILE A 3 -2.52 2.12 -11.71
N ALA A 4 -2.83 3.35 -12.13
CA ALA A 4 -2.50 4.58 -11.39
C ALA A 4 -3.29 4.85 -10.08
N ARG A 5 -4.00 3.86 -9.52
CA ARG A 5 -4.84 4.04 -8.32
C ARG A 5 -4.43 3.15 -7.14
N VAL A 6 -3.32 2.41 -7.27
CA VAL A 6 -2.83 1.53 -6.20
C VAL A 6 -1.90 2.29 -5.25
N PRO A 7 -2.18 2.33 -3.94
CA PRO A 7 -1.28 2.93 -2.96
C PRO A 7 0.13 2.36 -3.03
N GLY A 8 1.15 3.21 -2.91
CA GLY A 8 2.55 2.78 -2.97
C GLY A 8 3.12 2.51 -4.37
N ILE A 9 2.33 2.71 -5.44
CA ILE A 9 2.79 2.65 -6.84
C ILE A 9 2.71 4.03 -7.48
N GLY A 10 3.87 4.63 -7.75
CA GLY A 10 3.95 5.89 -8.50
C GLY A 10 3.68 5.72 -9.99
N ILE A 11 3.30 6.81 -10.68
CA ILE A 11 2.93 6.80 -12.11
C ILE A 11 4.02 6.19 -12.99
N ARG A 12 5.30 6.49 -12.73
CA ARG A 12 6.44 5.92 -13.47
C ARG A 12 6.51 4.39 -13.32
N ASN A 13 6.35 3.88 -12.11
CA ASN A 13 6.35 2.44 -11.86
C ASN A 13 5.10 1.78 -12.42
N ALA A 14 3.93 2.44 -12.37
CA ALA A 14 2.71 1.94 -13.00
C ALA A 14 2.91 1.71 -14.50
N LYS A 15 3.56 2.64 -15.23
CA LYS A 15 3.90 2.47 -16.65
C LYS A 15 4.83 1.27 -16.87
N ARG A 16 5.93 1.18 -16.12
CA ARG A 16 6.89 0.07 -16.20
C ARG A 16 6.24 -1.29 -15.91
N ILE A 17 5.33 -1.36 -14.94
CA ILE A 17 4.59 -2.60 -14.62
C ILE A 17 3.70 -3.01 -15.80
N VAL A 18 3.03 -2.06 -16.46
CA VAL A 18 2.20 -2.34 -17.64
C VAL A 18 3.04 -2.88 -18.79
N GLU A 19 4.23 -2.33 -19.00
CA GLU A 19 5.20 -2.82 -20.00
C GLU A 19 5.67 -4.24 -19.64
N LEU A 20 6.11 -4.46 -18.39
CA LEU A 20 6.56 -5.78 -17.92
C LEU A 20 5.47 -6.86 -18.04
N ARG A 21 4.20 -6.52 -17.79
CA ARG A 21 3.06 -7.44 -17.92
C ARG A 21 2.88 -8.00 -19.32
N ARG A 22 3.37 -7.32 -20.36
CA ARG A 22 3.34 -7.81 -21.75
C ARG A 22 4.35 -8.94 -21.99
N ILE A 23 5.42 -8.97 -21.20
CA ILE A 23 6.54 -9.90 -21.35
C ILE A 23 6.39 -11.09 -20.40
N ARG A 24 5.96 -10.84 -19.15
CA ARG A 24 5.85 -11.89 -18.13
C ARG A 24 4.81 -11.56 -17.06
N ARG A 25 4.43 -12.58 -16.28
CA ARG A 25 3.67 -12.36 -15.04
C ARG A 25 4.55 -11.65 -14.02
N ILE A 26 4.00 -10.60 -13.41
CA ILE A 26 4.69 -9.81 -12.39
C ILE A 26 4.83 -10.63 -11.11
N ARG A 27 6.03 -10.60 -10.53
CA ARG A 27 6.38 -11.22 -9.26
C ARG A 27 6.60 -10.17 -8.17
N TRP A 28 6.59 -10.60 -6.91
CA TRP A 28 6.85 -9.72 -5.76
C TRP A 28 8.19 -8.98 -5.89
N GLU A 29 9.21 -9.71 -6.35
CA GLU A 29 10.56 -9.18 -6.57
C GLU A 29 10.62 -8.07 -7.64
N ASP A 30 9.78 -8.14 -8.67
CA ASP A 30 9.76 -7.09 -9.71
C ASP A 30 9.36 -5.75 -9.10
N LEU A 31 8.41 -5.77 -8.16
CA LEU A 31 7.91 -4.57 -7.48
C LEU A 31 8.94 -4.01 -6.49
N SER A 32 9.70 -4.87 -5.81
CA SER A 32 10.78 -4.43 -4.93
C SER A 32 11.93 -3.82 -5.74
N ARG A 33 12.29 -4.40 -6.89
CA ARG A 33 13.30 -3.85 -7.82
C ARG A 33 12.89 -2.51 -8.42
N LEU A 34 11.59 -2.33 -8.69
CA LEU A 34 11.03 -1.03 -9.10
C LEU A 34 10.97 0.00 -7.95
N ARG A 35 11.39 -0.36 -6.74
CA ARG A 35 11.35 0.50 -5.54
C ARG A 35 9.95 1.00 -5.21
N CYS A 36 8.93 0.16 -5.42
CA CYS A 36 7.59 0.45 -4.95
C CYS A 36 7.53 0.40 -3.42
N SER A 37 6.57 1.10 -2.80
CA SER A 37 6.40 1.07 -1.35
C SER A 37 5.75 -0.24 -0.91
N MET A 38 6.57 -1.27 -0.68
CA MET A 38 6.10 -2.65 -0.47
C MET A 38 5.09 -2.77 0.68
N LYS A 39 5.35 -2.14 1.84
CA LYS A 39 4.42 -2.16 2.98
C LYS A 39 3.06 -1.56 2.65
N LYS A 40 3.03 -0.45 1.89
CA LYS A 40 1.78 0.22 1.51
C LYS A 40 1.03 -0.52 0.40
N LEU A 41 1.74 -1.13 -0.55
CA LEU A 41 1.12 -1.79 -1.70
C LEU A 41 0.68 -3.22 -1.42
N ALA A 42 1.34 -3.91 -0.49
CA ALA A 42 1.13 -5.32 -0.14
C ALA A 42 -0.35 -5.74 -0.02
N PRO A 43 -1.25 -4.99 0.63
CA PRO A 43 -2.65 -5.41 0.77
C PRO A 43 -3.49 -5.20 -0.50
N PHE A 44 -3.02 -4.43 -1.49
CA PHE A 44 -3.81 -4.02 -2.64
C PHE A 44 -3.53 -4.81 -3.92
N ILE A 45 -2.59 -5.76 -3.89
CA ILE A 45 -2.13 -6.44 -5.09
C ILE A 45 -2.11 -7.95 -4.94
N VAL A 46 -2.15 -8.62 -6.09
CA VAL A 46 -1.79 -10.03 -6.24
C VAL A 46 -0.71 -10.13 -7.30
N THR A 47 0.36 -10.88 -7.04
CA THR A 47 1.40 -11.22 -8.02
C THR A 47 1.35 -12.71 -8.34
N ALA A 48 2.23 -13.18 -9.22
CA ALA A 48 2.32 -14.61 -9.52
C ALA A 48 2.67 -15.48 -8.29
N ASP A 49 3.39 -14.91 -7.32
CA ASP A 49 4.00 -15.58 -6.17
C ASP A 49 3.61 -14.99 -4.82
N TYR A 50 2.77 -13.95 -4.79
CA TYR A 50 2.28 -13.35 -3.56
C TYR A 50 0.77 -13.10 -3.64
N LYS A 51 0.08 -13.47 -2.56
CA LYS A 51 -1.31 -13.14 -2.29
C LYS A 51 -1.39 -12.52 -0.89
N PRO A 52 -2.14 -11.43 -0.71
CA PRO A 52 -2.28 -10.80 0.59
C PRO A 52 -3.03 -11.73 1.54
N VAL A 53 -2.42 -12.01 2.70
CA VAL A 53 -3.02 -12.83 3.77
C VAL A 53 -4.35 -12.23 4.23
N GLN A 54 -4.44 -10.90 4.21
CA GLN A 54 -5.60 -10.11 4.59
C GLN A 54 -6.49 -9.74 3.39
N GLY A 55 -6.45 -10.47 2.26
CA GLY A 55 -7.24 -10.15 1.06
C GLY A 55 -8.76 -10.09 1.27
N ALA A 56 -9.25 -10.54 2.43
CA ALA A 56 -10.64 -10.45 2.89
C ALA A 56 -10.86 -9.52 4.11
N ALA A 57 -9.83 -8.81 4.57
CA ALA A 57 -9.98 -7.89 5.69
C ALA A 57 -10.91 -6.74 5.27
N SER A 58 -11.88 -6.42 6.13
CA SER A 58 -12.79 -5.30 5.89
C SER A 58 -11.98 -4.01 5.69
N SER A 59 -12.51 -3.10 4.86
CA SER A 59 -11.89 -1.79 4.58
C SER A 59 -11.56 -1.01 5.86
N HIS A 60 -12.31 -1.24 6.94
CA HIS A 60 -12.03 -0.71 8.27
C HIS A 60 -10.72 -1.23 8.88
N LEU A 61 -10.50 -2.55 8.87
CA LEU A 61 -9.27 -3.16 9.40
C LEU A 61 -8.05 -2.67 8.62
N LEU A 62 -8.16 -2.61 7.29
CA LEU A 62 -7.08 -2.12 6.44
C LEU A 62 -6.73 -0.66 6.74
N ARG A 63 -7.74 0.20 6.94
CA ARG A 63 -7.53 1.59 7.35
C ARG A 63 -6.81 1.67 8.69
N ARG A 64 -7.21 0.87 9.68
CA ARG A 64 -6.56 0.83 11.00
C ARG A 64 -5.08 0.40 10.93
N HIS A 65 -4.74 -0.51 10.02
CA HIS A 65 -3.35 -0.97 9.85
C HIS A 65 -2.46 -0.02 9.03
N LEU A 66 -3.05 0.79 8.14
CA LEU A 66 -2.31 1.70 7.26
C LEU A 66 -2.31 3.16 7.70
N ALA A 67 -3.25 3.56 8.57
CA ALA A 67 -3.30 4.90 9.16
C ALA A 67 -2.21 5.06 10.22
N ASP A 68 -1.89 6.32 10.51
CA ASP A 68 -1.06 6.66 11.66
C ASP A 68 -1.75 6.23 12.95
N ALA A 69 -0.95 6.07 14.01
CA ALA A 69 -1.50 5.71 15.32
C ALA A 69 -2.55 6.75 15.74
N PRO A 70 -3.70 6.32 16.30
CA PRO A 70 -4.69 7.27 16.76
C PRO A 70 -4.07 8.12 17.86
N GLU A 71 -3.95 9.42 17.61
CA GLU A 71 -3.56 10.38 18.64
C GLU A 71 -4.81 10.85 19.38
N GLN A 72 -4.84 10.57 20.68
CA GLN A 72 -5.88 11.11 21.55
C GLN A 72 -5.66 12.61 21.69
N MET A 73 -6.64 13.40 21.28
CA MET A 73 -6.63 14.84 21.53
C MET A 73 -6.61 15.12 23.02
N ASN A 74 -5.94 16.21 23.40
CA ASN A 74 -5.82 16.56 24.80
C ASN A 74 -7.22 16.79 25.41
N LEU A 75 -7.53 16.08 26.49
CA LEU A 75 -8.84 16.15 27.14
C LEU A 75 -9.02 17.46 27.91
N TRP A 76 -7.92 18.04 28.39
CA TRP A 76 -7.89 19.31 29.11
C TRP A 76 -6.67 20.14 28.66
N PRO A 77 -6.75 20.83 27.51
CA PRO A 77 -5.68 21.71 27.01
C PRO A 77 -5.18 22.72 28.04
N GLU A 78 -6.08 23.26 28.85
CA GLU A 78 -5.82 24.26 29.88
C GLU A 78 -4.90 23.78 31.02
N LEU A 79 -4.83 22.48 31.30
CA LEU A 79 -3.99 21.93 32.37
C LEU A 79 -2.53 21.70 31.94
N GLN A 80 -2.20 21.83 30.66
CA GLN A 80 -0.81 21.73 30.17
C GLN A 80 -0.06 23.07 30.19
N ALA A 81 -0.75 24.19 30.40
CA ALA A 81 -0.19 25.54 30.37
C ALA A 81 0.18 26.11 31.75
N ALA A 82 0.03 25.32 32.81
CA ALA A 82 0.39 25.66 34.20
C ALA A 82 1.66 24.90 34.62
#